data_AF-A0A4W5JKE1-F1
#
_entry.id   AF-A0A4W5JKE1-F1
#
_cell.length_a   1.000
_cell.length_b   1.000
_cell.length_c   1.000
_cell.angle_alpha   90.00
_cell.angle_beta   90.00
_cell.angle_gamma   90.00
#
_symmetry.space_group_name_H-M   'P 1'
#
loop_
_entity.id
_entity.type
_entity.pdbx_description
1 polymer ?
#
loop_
_entity_poly.entity_id
_entity_poly.type
_entity_poly.pdbx_seq_one_letter_code
_entity_poly.pdbx_strand_id
1 'polypeptide(L)'
;MCTFAWMFVEGLHIYRMLTEVRNINHGHMRFYYAMGWGIPAIITGLAVGLDPQGYGNPDFCWLSVHDTLIWSFAGPISVVVL
;
A
#
# COMPACT_ATOMS: atom_id res chain seq x y z
N MET A 1 0.66 -5.65 0.72
CA MET A 1 0.38 -4.19 0.65
C MET A 1 1.61 -3.36 0.89
N CYS A 2 2.30 -3.50 2.02
CA CYS A 2 3.50 -2.71 2.32
C CYS A 2 4.58 -2.85 1.24
N THR A 3 4.80 -4.07 0.72
CA THR A 3 5.73 -4.32 -0.39
C THR A 3 5.38 -3.51 -1.64
N PHE A 4 4.12 -3.50 -2.07
CA PHE A 4 3.65 -2.73 -3.22
C PHE A 4 3.71 -1.22 -2.97
N ALA A 5 3.35 -0.76 -1.78
CA ALA A 5 3.51 0.65 -1.42
C ALA A 5 4.98 1.08 -1.44
N TRP A 6 5.90 0.22 -0.99
CA TRP A 6 7.34 0.45 -1.08
C TRP A 6 7.84 0.42 -2.52
N MET A 7 7.36 -0.48 -3.37
CA MET A 7 7.69 -0.47 -4.80
C MET A 7 7.30 0.86 -5.48
N PHE A 8 6.13 1.41 -5.15
CA PHE A 8 5.73 2.73 -5.64
C PHE A 8 6.63 3.85 -5.11
N VAL A 9 6.96 3.81 -3.82
CA VAL A 9 7.86 4.77 -3.16
C VAL A 9 9.26 4.75 -3.80
N GLU A 10 9.79 3.57 -4.11
CA GLU A 10 11.07 3.40 -4.80
C GLU A 10 10.99 3.98 -6.22
N GLY A 11 9.93 3.66 -6.98
CA GLY A 11 9.71 4.24 -8.31
C GLY A 11 9.63 5.78 -8.28
N LEU A 12 8.90 6.34 -7.33
CA LEU A 12 8.79 7.78 -7.12
C LEU A 12 10.13 8.40 -6.71
N HIS A 13 10.92 7.71 -5.87
CA HIS A 13 12.25 8.17 -5.48
C HIS A 13 13.19 8.26 -6.69
N ILE A 14 13.22 7.21 -7.52
CA ILE A 14 14.03 7.17 -8.75
C ILE A 14 13.56 8.25 -9.73
N TYR A 15 12.25 8.41 -9.94
CA TYR A 15 11.71 9.45 -10.81
C TYR A 15 12.17 10.85 -10.38
N ARG A 16 12.10 11.15 -9.07
CA ARG A 16 12.57 12.42 -8.53
C ARG A 16 14.08 12.59 -8.65
N MET A 17 14.84 11.52 -8.46
CA MET A 17 16.30 11.54 -8.67
C MET A 17 16.66 11.91 -10.11
N LEU A 18 15.87 11.48 -11.09
CA LEU A 18 16.13 11.75 -12.51
C LEU A 18 15.64 13.14 -12.98
N THR A 19 14.56 13.64 -12.40
CA THR A 19 13.90 14.89 -12.84
C THR A 19 14.33 16.13 -12.06
N GLU A 20 14.72 15.97 -10.79
CA GLU A 20 15.09 17.09 -9.93
C GLU A 20 16.60 17.35 -9.97
N VAL A 21 17.00 18.60 -10.16
CA VAL A 21 18.42 19.02 -10.14
C VAL A 21 19.02 18.94 -8.73
N ARG A 22 18.17 18.88 -7.69
CA ARG A 22 18.58 18.80 -6.28
C ARG A 22 18.89 17.36 -5.89
N ASN A 23 19.93 17.17 -5.08
CA ASN A 23 20.28 15.86 -4.54
C ASN A 23 19.21 15.34 -3.55
N ILE A 24 18.30 14.51 -4.05
CA ILE A 24 17.20 13.91 -3.26
C ILE A 24 17.70 12.90 -2.22
N ASN A 25 18.90 12.32 -2.40
CA ASN A 25 19.46 11.33 -1.47
C ASN A 25 19.80 11.91 -0.09
N HIS A 26 20.08 13.21 0.00
CA HIS A 26 20.46 13.88 1.25
C HIS A 26 19.30 14.65 1.92
N GLY A 27 18.05 14.39 1.49
CA GLY A 27 16.86 15.03 2.03
C GLY A 27 16.20 14.28 3.21
N HIS A 28 15.23 14.92 3.85
CA HIS A 28 14.42 14.29 4.90
C HIS A 28 13.52 13.19 4.31
N MET A 29 13.83 11.92 4.57
CA MET A 29 13.08 10.77 4.04
C MET A 29 11.76 10.47 4.76
N ARG A 30 11.34 11.30 5.72
CA ARG A 30 10.11 11.09 6.52
C ARG A 30 8.87 10.90 5.65
N PHE A 31 8.80 11.60 4.52
CA PHE A 31 7.72 11.50 3.55
C PHE A 31 7.61 10.09 2.93
N TYR A 32 8.74 9.48 2.55
CA TYR A 32 8.77 8.14 1.96
C TYR A 32 8.31 7.09 2.96
N TYR A 33 8.76 7.18 4.22
CA TYR A 33 8.30 6.29 5.29
C TYR A 33 6.81 6.46 5.61
N ALA A 34 6.30 7.69 5.62
CA ALA A 34 4.88 7.95 5.85
C ALA A 34 4.01 7.33 4.76
N MET A 35 4.42 7.39 3.48
CA MET A 35 3.68 6.76 2.40
C MET A 35 3.83 5.23 2.41
N GLY A 36 5.06 4.72 2.54
CA GLY A 36 5.36 3.29 2.47
C GLY A 36 4.75 2.47 3.61
N TRP A 37 4.58 3.06 4.80
CA TRP A 37 3.97 2.40 5.96
C TRP A 37 2.56 2.88 6.27
N GLY A 38 2.30 4.19 6.16
CA GLY A 38 1.02 4.78 6.54
C GLY A 38 -0.11 4.37 5.60
N ILE A 39 0.09 4.40 4.28
CA ILE A 39 -0.95 4.03 3.31
C ILE A 39 -1.39 2.57 3.51
N PRO A 40 -0.49 1.58 3.58
CA PRO A 40 -0.86 0.21 3.91
C PRO A 40 -1.58 0.07 5.25
N ALA A 41 -1.12 0.76 6.30
CA ALA A 41 -1.72 0.68 7.63
C ALA A 41 -3.15 1.24 7.65
N ILE A 42 -3.41 2.33 6.92
CA ILE A 42 -4.76 2.90 6.81
C ILE A 42 -5.68 1.96 6.03
N ILE A 43 -5.24 1.46 4.88
CA ILE A 43 -6.06 0.56 4.04
C ILE A 43 -6.39 -0.73 4.80
N THR A 44 -5.39 -1.36 5.42
CA THR A 44 -5.59 -2.59 6.21
C THR A 44 -6.43 -2.33 7.45
N GLY A 45 -6.20 -1.24 8.17
CA GLY A 45 -6.97 -0.88 9.36
C GLY A 45 -8.45 -0.60 9.04
N LEU A 46 -8.73 0.11 7.94
CA LEU A 46 -10.09 0.34 7.48
C LEU A 46 -10.77 -0.94 7.00
N ALA A 47 -10.04 -1.81 6.27
CA ALA A 47 -10.58 -3.08 5.83
C ALA A 47 -11.01 -3.96 7.01
N VAL A 48 -10.17 -4.08 8.04
CA VAL A 48 -10.49 -4.84 9.26
C VAL A 48 -11.58 -4.15 10.09
N GLY A 49 -11.58 -2.83 10.16
CA GLY A 49 -12.53 -2.07 10.99
C GLY A 49 -13.95 -2.02 10.42
N LEU A 50 -14.10 -1.99 9.09
CA LEU A 50 -15.41 -1.91 8.44
C LEU A 50 -16.09 -3.28 8.33
N ASP A 51 -15.31 -4.33 8.09
CA ASP A 51 -15.85 -5.69 7.95
C ASP A 51 -14.93 -6.73 8.58
N PRO A 52 -14.98 -6.88 9.92
CA PRO A 52 -14.23 -7.91 10.60
C PRO A 52 -14.72 -9.33 10.27
N GLN A 53 -15.92 -9.48 9.68
CA GLN A 53 -16.50 -10.78 9.30
C GLN A 53 -16.03 -11.24 7.92
N GLY A 54 -15.62 -10.32 7.04
CA GLY A 54 -14.92 -10.63 5.79
C GLY A 54 -13.51 -11.21 5.98
N TYR A 55 -12.97 -11.12 7.20
CA TYR A 55 -11.75 -11.80 7.64
C TYR A 55 -12.11 -13.09 8.39
N GLY A 56 -12.14 -14.22 7.67
CA GLY A 56 -12.38 -15.53 8.26
C GLY A 56 -13.78 -16.10 8.00
N ASN A 57 -13.86 -17.23 7.31
CA ASN A 57 -15.03 -18.08 7.13
C ASN A 57 -14.79 -19.45 7.82
N PRO A 58 -15.82 -20.30 8.03
CA PRO A 58 -15.66 -21.64 8.59
C PRO A 58 -14.61 -22.50 7.86
N ASP A 59 -14.39 -22.21 6.57
CA ASP A 59 -13.44 -22.92 5.71
C ASP A 59 -12.06 -22.23 5.59
N PHE A 60 -11.95 -20.93 5.89
CA PHE A 60 -10.72 -20.15 5.67
C PHE A 60 -10.49 -19.13 6.78
N CYS A 61 -9.30 -19.11 7.40
CA CYS A 61 -8.93 -18.12 8.43
C CYS A 61 -8.34 -16.81 7.82
N TRP A 62 -8.52 -16.59 6.51
CA TRP A 62 -7.95 -15.47 5.77
C TRP A 62 -9.04 -14.66 5.06
N LEU A 63 -8.64 -13.53 4.48
CA LEU A 63 -9.45 -12.67 3.62
C LEU A 63 -10.24 -13.49 2.59
N SER A 64 -11.57 -13.41 2.64
CA SER A 64 -12.46 -14.04 1.66
C SER A 64 -12.31 -13.36 0.29
N VAL A 65 -12.09 -14.16 -0.76
CA VAL A 65 -11.94 -13.68 -2.16
C VAL A 65 -13.29 -13.36 -2.80
N HIS A 66 -14.38 -13.89 -2.23
CA HIS A 66 -15.73 -13.71 -2.76
C HIS A 66 -16.39 -12.41 -2.31
N ASP A 67 -15.83 -11.75 -1.29
CA ASP A 67 -16.35 -10.51 -0.75
C ASP A 67 -15.72 -9.29 -1.44
N THR A 68 -16.46 -8.18 -1.42
CA THR A 68 -16.01 -6.88 -1.96
C THR A 68 -14.76 -6.35 -1.26
N LEU A 69 -14.40 -6.90 -0.10
CA LEU A 69 -13.21 -6.57 0.68
C LEU A 69 -11.90 -6.77 -0.11
N ILE A 70 -11.86 -7.71 -1.06
CA ILE A 70 -10.65 -7.95 -1.87
C ILE A 70 -10.29 -6.75 -2.75
N TRP A 71 -11.26 -5.94 -3.18
CA TRP A 71 -11.02 -4.76 -4.00
C TRP A 71 -10.26 -3.66 -3.24
N SER A 72 -10.40 -3.60 -1.91
CA SER A 72 -9.61 -2.70 -1.06
C SER A 72 -8.10 -3.00 -1.13
N PHE A 73 -7.73 -4.21 -1.52
CA PHE A 73 -6.34 -4.66 -1.68
C PHE A 73 -5.92 -4.69 -3.15
N ALA A 74 -6.75 -5.26 -4.02
CA ALA A 74 -6.46 -5.40 -5.45
C ALA A 74 -6.39 -4.04 -6.16
N GLY A 75 -7.26 -3.09 -5.82
CA GLY A 75 -7.27 -1.75 -6.41
C GLY A 75 -5.94 -1.02 -6.26
N PRO A 76 -5.41 -0.84 -5.03
CA PRO A 76 -4.11 -0.22 -4.81
C PRO A 76 -2.95 -0.95 -5.50
N ILE A 77 -2.95 -2.29 -5.54
CA ILE A 77 -1.91 -3.03 -6.26
C ILE A 77 -1.96 -2.70 -7.75
N SER A 78 -3.15 -2.75 -8.36
CA SER A 78 -3.32 -2.49 -9.79
C SER A 78 -2.85 -1.09 -10.17
N VAL A 79 -3.11 -0.08 -9.33
CA VAL A 79 -2.64 1.31 -9.56
C VAL A 79 -1.10 1.43 -9.48
N VAL A 80 -0.44 0.58 -8.70
CA VAL A 80 1.03 0.60 -8.60
C VAL A 80 1.69 -0.15 -9.76
N VAL A 81 1.06 -1.20 -10.26
CA VAL A 81 1.63 -2.11 -11.27
C VAL A 81 1.33 -1.67 -12.70
N LEU A 82 0.16 -1.06 -12.95
CA LEU A 82 -0.29 -0.60 -14.26
C LEU A 82 0.09 0.86 -14.50
#